data_AF-A0A9D7LSC5-F1
#
_entry.id   AF-A0A9D7LSC5-F1
#
_cell.length_a   1.000
_cell.length_b   1.000
_cell.length_c   1.000
_cell.angle_alpha   90.00
_cell.angle_beta   90.00
_cell.angle_gamma   90.00
#
_symmetry.space_group_name_H-M   'P 1'
#
loop_
_entity.id
_entity.type
_entity.pdbx_description
1 polymer ?
#
loop_
_entity_poly.entity_id
_entity_poly.type
_entity_poly.pdbx_seq_one_letter_code
_entity_poly.pdbx_strand_id
1 'polypeptide(L)'
;MANQASVSLVKNNFVATLSDGRRIERPDLHTIAYALYSAKIPARYVSFEWRAGLRMITAGQQVSLTAEMRRLEREAGRLEIAA
;
A
#
# COMPACT_ATOMS: atom_id res chain seq x y z
N MET A 1 9.86 6.44 12.25
CA MET A 1 8.57 5.88 11.81
C MET A 1 8.45 6.16 10.32
N ALA A 2 8.30 5.13 9.48
CA ALA A 2 8.11 5.35 8.05
C ALA A 2 6.77 6.06 7.80
N ASN A 3 6.77 6.99 6.86
CA ASN A 3 5.59 7.75 6.42
C ASN A 3 5.31 7.56 4.92
N GLN A 4 6.18 6.86 4.21
CA GLN A 4 6.15 6.64 2.77
C GLN A 4 6.44 5.17 2.47
N ALA A 5 5.89 4.68 1.37
CA ALA A 5 6.20 3.36 0.83
C ALA A 5 6.17 3.37 -0.69
N SER A 6 7.05 2.57 -1.32
CA SER A 6 6.95 2.25 -2.74
C SER A 6 6.54 0.80 -2.92
N VAL A 7 5.61 0.53 -3.84
CA VAL A 7 5.05 -0.80 -4.10
C VAL A 7 5.51 -1.30 -5.47
N SER A 8 5.97 -2.54 -5.52
CA SER A 8 6.38 -3.23 -6.74
C SER A 8 5.75 -4.63 -6.80
N LEU A 9 5.71 -5.24 -8.00
CA LEU A 9 5.18 -6.60 -8.20
C LEU A 9 6.33 -7.57 -8.52
N VAL A 10 6.63 -8.46 -7.57
CA VAL A 10 7.73 -9.42 -7.65
C VAL A 10 7.16 -10.83 -7.57
N LYS A 11 7.36 -11.65 -8.61
CA LYS A 11 6.91 -13.06 -8.63
C LYS A 11 5.43 -13.25 -8.18
N ASN A 12 4.55 -12.34 -8.60
CA ASN A 12 3.13 -12.25 -8.25
C ASN A 12 2.79 -11.76 -6.83
N ASN A 13 3.78 -11.34 -6.04
CA ASN A 13 3.54 -10.70 -4.75
C ASN A 13 3.74 -9.19 -4.84
N PHE A 14 2.86 -8.47 -4.15
CA PHE A 14 3.03 -7.05 -3.90
C PHE A 14 4.07 -6.88 -2.80
N VAL A 15 5.14 -6.15 -3.11
CA VAL A 15 6.22 -5.84 -2.18
C VAL A 15 6.22 -4.34 -1.95
N ALA A 16 5.88 -3.93 -0.74
CA ALA A 16 6.06 -2.56 -0.26
C ALA A 16 7.43 -2.41 0.40
N THR A 17 8.19 -1.40 -0.02
CA THR A 17 9.42 -0.97 0.65
C THR A 17 9.13 0.35 1.36
N LEU A 18 9.25 0.37 2.68
CA LEU A 18 8.99 1.53 3.51
C LEU A 18 10.22 2.46 3.50
N SER A 19 10.02 3.75 3.78
CA SER A 19 11.13 4.72 3.85
C SER A 19 12.17 4.42 4.93
N ASP A 20 11.86 3.54 5.88
CA ASP A 20 12.80 3.02 6.89
C ASP A 20 13.52 1.73 6.46
N GLY A 21 13.36 1.31 5.21
CA GLY A 21 14.00 0.13 4.63
C GLY A 21 13.29 -1.19 4.94
N ARG A 22 12.27 -1.21 5.80
CA ARG A 22 11.48 -2.43 6.04
C ARG A 22 10.69 -2.81 4.79
N ARG A 23 10.44 -4.11 4.63
CA ARG A 23 9.69 -4.66 3.50
C ARG A 23 8.47 -5.42 3.99
N ILE A 24 7.36 -5.22 3.31
CA ILE A 24 6.11 -5.94 3.53
C ILE A 24 5.75 -6.63 2.23
N GLU A 25 5.53 -7.94 2.29
CA GLU A 25 5.19 -8.76 1.13
C GLU A 25 3.83 -9.41 1.34
N ARG A 26 2.96 -9.30 0.33
CA ARG A 26 1.61 -9.85 0.36
C ARG A 26 1.16 -10.32 -1.02
N PRO A 27 0.33 -11.37 -1.11
CA PRO A 27 -0.07 -11.97 -2.38
C PRO A 27 -1.11 -11.15 -3.14
N ASP A 28 -1.83 -10.24 -2.47
CA ASP A 28 -2.95 -9.52 -3.06
C ASP A 28 -3.02 -8.04 -2.62
N LEU A 29 -3.82 -7.27 -3.35
CA LEU A 29 -3.98 -5.82 -3.16
C LEU A 29 -4.64 -5.46 -1.82
N HIS A 30 -5.58 -6.28 -1.35
CA HIS A 30 -6.31 -6.00 -0.13
C HIS A 30 -5.42 -6.21 1.10
N THR A 31 -4.69 -7.31 1.13
CA THR A 31 -3.78 -7.61 2.25
C THR A 31 -2.58 -6.67 2.30
N ILE A 32 -2.04 -6.22 1.16
CA ILE A 32 -0.99 -5.19 1.17
C ILE A 32 -1.52 -3.81 1.56
N ALA A 33 -2.74 -3.43 1.13
CA ALA A 33 -3.39 -2.18 1.56
C ALA A 33 -3.56 -2.15 3.07
N TYR A 34 -4.09 -3.23 3.65
CA TYR A 34 -4.27 -3.34 5.09
C TYR A 34 -2.95 -3.28 5.86
N ALA A 35 -1.89 -3.93 5.34
CA ALA A 35 -0.59 -3.91 5.97
C ALA A 35 0.05 -2.51 5.93
N LEU A 36 -0.07 -1.79 4.82
CA LEU A 36 0.39 -0.39 4.70
C LEU A 36 -0.37 0.54 5.64
N TYR A 37 -1.69 0.40 5.70
CA TYR A 37 -2.54 1.13 6.62
C TYR A 37 -2.18 0.85 8.09
N SER A 38 -1.98 -0.42 8.45
CA SER A 38 -1.57 -0.84 9.80
C SER A 38 -0.18 -0.31 10.18
N ALA A 39 0.71 -0.17 9.19
CA ALA A 39 2.01 0.48 9.34
C ALA A 39 1.92 2.02 9.41
N LYS A 40 0.71 2.59 9.43
CA LYS A 40 0.43 4.02 9.46
C LYS A 40 0.99 4.79 8.26
N ILE A 41 1.07 4.13 7.09
CA ILE A 41 1.42 4.76 5.82
C ILE A 41 0.14 5.32 5.18
N PRO A 42 0.03 6.66 5.01
CA PRO A 42 -1.11 7.25 4.33
C PRO A 42 -1.14 6.91 2.85
N ALA A 43 -2.33 6.74 2.27
CA ALA A 43 -2.52 6.41 0.85
C ALA A 43 -1.84 7.42 -0.09
N ARG A 44 -1.82 8.70 0.28
CA ARG A 44 -1.16 9.78 -0.50
C ARG A 44 0.37 9.68 -0.57
N TYR A 45 0.98 8.85 0.29
CA TYR A 45 2.42 8.65 0.37
C TYR A 45 2.84 7.25 -0.11
N VAL A 46 1.94 6.55 -0.80
CA VAL A 46 2.25 5.31 -1.51
C VAL A 46 2.56 5.64 -2.97
N SER A 47 3.72 5.22 -3.43
CA SER A 47 4.13 5.28 -4.84
C SER A 47 4.23 3.87 -5.43
N PHE A 48 4.29 3.79 -6.75
CA PHE A 48 4.43 2.54 -7.47
C PHE A 48 5.73 2.55 -8.25
N GLU A 49 6.56 1.55 -8.03
CA GLU A 49 7.84 1.40 -8.70
C GLU A 49 7.76 0.33 -9.78
N TRP A 50 8.29 0.67 -10.95
CA TRP A 50 8.64 -0.29 -11.98
C TRP A 50 10.16 -0.40 -12.06
N ARG A 51 10.67 -1.62 -12.21
CA ARG A 51 12.08 -1.92 -12.44
C ARG A 51 12.20 -2.96 -13.55
N ALA A 52 13.26 -2.87 -14.34
CA ALA A 52 13.53 -3.85 -15.38
C ALA A 52 13.58 -5.27 -14.79
N GLY A 53 12.92 -6.23 -15.45
CA GLY A 53 12.80 -7.61 -14.98
C GLY A 53 11.64 -7.86 -13.99
N LEU A 54 10.89 -6.83 -13.59
CA LEU A 54 9.68 -6.98 -12.78
C LEU A 54 8.41 -6.76 -13.61
N ARG A 55 7.30 -7.35 -13.14
CA ARG A 55 5.98 -7.06 -13.70
C ARG A 55 5.58 -5.64 -13.29
N MET A 56 4.95 -4.94 -14.22
CA MET A 56 4.39 -3.62 -13.96
C MET A 56 3.10 -3.75 -13.14
N ILE A 57 2.91 -2.87 -12.16
CA ILE A 57 1.61 -2.67 -11.52
C ILE A 57 0.76 -1.83 -12.45
N THR A 58 -0.35 -2.39 -12.94
CA THR A 58 -1.21 -1.72 -13.90
C THR A 58 -1.94 -0.53 -13.26
N ALA A 59 -2.36 0.46 -14.05
CA ALA A 59 -3.11 1.61 -13.55
C ALA A 59 -4.36 1.19 -12.75
N GLY A 60 -5.07 0.14 -13.20
CA GLY A 60 -6.22 -0.42 -12.47
C GLY A 60 -5.84 -0.97 -11.10
N GLN A 61 -4.70 -1.66 -11.00
CA GLN A 61 -4.17 -2.15 -9.72
C GLN A 61 -3.74 -1.00 -8.80
N GLN A 62 -3.12 0.05 -9.36
CA GLN A 62 -2.72 1.25 -8.60
C GLN A 62 -3.94 1.96 -8.00
N VAL A 63 -4.98 2.17 -8.83
CA VAL A 63 -6.24 2.79 -8.41
C VAL A 63 -6.93 1.93 -7.36
N SER A 64 -6.99 0.61 -7.56
CA SER A 64 -7.60 -0.33 -6.61
C SER A 64 -6.89 -0.29 -5.25
N LEU A 65 -5.55 -0.34 -5.22
CA LEU A 65 -4.79 -0.23 -3.98
C LEU A 65 -5.07 1.09 -3.24
N THR A 66 -4.98 2.19 -3.97
CA THR A 66 -5.16 3.53 -3.40
C THR A 66 -6.58 3.73 -2.88
N ALA A 67 -7.59 3.24 -3.61
CA ALA A 67 -8.98 3.30 -3.20
C ALA A 67 -9.22 2.50 -1.92
N GLU A 68 -8.62 1.32 -1.80
CA GLU A 68 -8.75 0.47 -0.63
C GLU A 68 -8.10 1.09 0.60
N MET A 69 -6.89 1.64 0.48
CA MET A 69 -6.25 2.37 1.58
C MET A 69 -7.09 3.58 2.03
N ARG A 70 -7.64 4.36 1.08
CA ARG A 70 -8.53 5.48 1.40
C ARG A 70 -9.82 5.03 2.08
N ARG A 71 -10.36 3.84 1.75
CA ARG A 71 -11.51 3.25 2.44
C ARG A 71 -11.16 3.00 3.92
N LEU A 72 -10.03 2.33 4.18
CA LEU A 72 -9.53 2.06 5.53
C LEU A 72 -9.30 3.33 6.35
N GLU A 73 -8.68 4.35 5.75
CA GLU A 73 -8.46 5.65 6.40
C GLU A 73 -9.77 6.32 6.82
N ARG A 74 -10.80 6.29 5.95
CA ARG A 74 -12.12 6.87 6.27
C ARG A 74 -12.86 6.08 7.34
N GLU A 75 -12.80 4.76 7.30
CA GLU A 75 -13.44 3.90 8.31
C GLU A 75 -12.85 4.12 9.69
N ALA A 76 -11.53 4.27 9.77
CA ALA A 76 -10.84 4.60 11.02
C ALA A 76 -11.27 5.96 11.58
N GLY A 77 -11.24 7.01 10.75
CA GLY A 77 -11.69 8.34 11.17
C GLY A 77 -13.16 8.36 11.59
N ARG A 78 -14.01 7.55 10.98
CA ARG A 78 -15.42 7.42 11.37
C ARG A 78 -15.58 6.77 12.75
N LEU A 79 -14.76 5.77 13.07
CA LEU A 79 -14.76 5.14 14.39
C LEU A 79 -14.22 6.10 15.47
N GLU A 80 -13.23 6.92 15.14
CA GLU A 80 -12.67 7.92 16.07
C GLU A 80 -13.65 9.08 16.36
N ILE A 81 -14.51 9.48 15.41
CA ILE A 81 -15.52 10.54 15.61
C ILE A 81 -16.74 10.02 16.42
N ALA A 82 -16.97 8.71 16.42
CA ALA A 82 -18.12 8.09 17.09
C ALA A 82 -17.84 7.65 18.54
N ALA A 83 -16.62 7.82 19.04
CA ALA A 83 -16.18 7.50 20.40
C ALA A 83 -16.07 8.76 21.27
#